data_AF-A0A9P8F011-F1
#
_entry.id   AF-A0A9P8F011-F1
#
_cell.length_a   1.000
_cell.length_b   1.000
_cell.length_c   1.000
_cell.angle_alpha   90.00
_cell.angle_beta   90.00
_cell.angle_gamma   90.00
#
_symmetry.space_group_name_H-M   'P 1'
#
loop_
_entity.id
_entity.type
_entity.pdbx_description
1 polymer ?
#
loop_
_entity_poly.entity_id
_entity_poly.type
_entity_poly.pdbx_seq_one_letter_code
_entity_poly.pdbx_strand_id
1 'polypeptide(L)'
;MEALLSLSFDNTSSKDISKIRKGLRQIEGLLAQICIPPSSSQHKRRPSSSRLSGDTLLPPRQLSTLCQDPAYREFFRLQEGFEWNVASRLMACLETLLGMPNATQSNAIILSALDILQGVLLLHPPSRALFRRESYMDLLLDLLDAANPPVVQSQALLVLVTALLATPESTRTFEKMDGLLTIASLFKSRSTSREVKLKVVEFLYFYLMPESPSANSSSAGPQKK
;
A
#
# COMPACT_ATOMS: atom_id res chain seq x y z
N MET A 1 16.29 13.58 -0.91
CA MET A 1 14.99 12.88 -0.92
C MET A 1 13.84 13.88 -0.85
N GLU A 2 13.88 14.83 0.09
CA GLU A 2 12.91 15.92 0.25
C GLU A 2 12.55 16.64 -1.06
N ALA A 3 13.54 17.11 -1.84
CA ALA A 3 13.27 17.79 -3.11
C ALA A 3 12.50 16.92 -4.13
N LEU A 4 12.76 15.60 -4.15
CA LEU A 4 12.03 14.67 -5.01
C LEU A 4 10.59 14.48 -4.51
N LEU A 5 10.41 14.36 -3.19
CA LEU A 5 9.08 14.29 -2.58
C LEU A 5 8.29 15.58 -2.84
N SER A 6 8.91 16.75 -2.70
CA SER A 6 8.28 18.06 -2.96
C SER A 6 7.75 18.12 -4.39
N LEU A 7 8.60 17.84 -5.38
CA LEU A 7 8.21 17.83 -6.78
C LEU A 7 7.12 16.79 -7.08
N SER A 8 7.20 15.62 -6.44
CA SER A 8 6.18 14.58 -6.59
C SER A 8 4.84 15.03 -6.00
N PHE A 9 4.87 15.70 -4.86
CA PHE A 9 3.68 16.15 -4.13
C PHE A 9 2.97 17.28 -4.88
N ASP A 10 3.71 18.21 -5.46
CA ASP A 10 3.19 19.25 -6.36
C ASP A 10 2.46 18.62 -7.56
N ASN A 11 3.04 17.57 -8.14
CA ASN A 11 2.46 16.84 -9.24
C ASN A 11 1.20 16.06 -8.84
N THR A 12 1.21 15.34 -7.71
CA THR A 12 0.06 14.56 -7.21
C THR A 12 -1.10 15.42 -6.73
N SER A 13 -0.84 16.68 -6.36
CA SER A 13 -1.87 17.63 -5.92
C SER A 13 -2.50 18.40 -7.09
N SER A 14 -2.07 18.12 -8.32
CA SER A 14 -2.61 18.75 -9.52
C SER A 14 -3.99 18.20 -9.90
N LYS A 15 -4.76 18.95 -10.68
CA LYS A 15 -5.98 18.46 -11.35
C LYS A 15 -5.72 17.86 -12.74
N ASP A 16 -4.46 17.86 -13.18
CA ASP A 16 -4.05 17.26 -14.45
C ASP A 16 -3.61 15.80 -14.24
N ILE A 17 -4.36 14.88 -14.82
CA ILE A 17 -4.12 13.42 -14.84
C ILE A 17 -2.68 13.08 -15.25
N SER A 18 -2.08 13.83 -16.19
CA SER A 18 -0.71 13.60 -16.66
C SER A 18 0.31 13.99 -15.59
N LYS A 19 0.07 15.10 -14.87
CA LYS A 19 0.91 15.51 -13.74
C LYS A 19 0.77 14.54 -12.57
N ILE A 20 -0.44 14.14 -12.21
CA ILE A 20 -0.66 13.13 -11.15
C ILE A 20 0.12 11.85 -11.46
N ARG A 21 -0.05 11.32 -12.68
CA ARG A 21 0.68 10.11 -13.13
C ARG A 21 2.19 10.29 -13.02
N LYS A 22 2.72 11.46 -13.38
CA LYS A 22 4.15 11.77 -13.23
C LYS A 22 4.58 11.76 -11.76
N GLY A 23 3.80 12.38 -10.88
CA GLY A 23 4.06 12.39 -9.44
C GLY A 23 4.08 10.99 -8.84
N LEU A 24 3.10 10.14 -9.17
CA LEU A 24 3.06 8.75 -8.71
C LEU A 24 4.28 7.96 -9.18
N ARG A 25 4.69 8.09 -10.45
CA ARG A 25 5.92 7.45 -10.97
C ARG A 25 7.19 7.91 -10.27
N GLN A 26 7.25 9.18 -9.86
CA GLN A 26 8.40 9.70 -9.11
C GLN A 26 8.48 9.07 -7.71
N ILE A 27 7.33 8.92 -7.03
CA ILE A 27 7.25 8.23 -5.74
C ILE A 27 7.62 6.75 -5.90
N GLU A 28 7.02 6.06 -6.88
CA GLU A 28 7.32 4.66 -7.18
C GLU A 28 8.81 4.45 -7.47
N GLY A 29 9.43 5.32 -8.28
CA GLY A 29 10.86 5.26 -8.57
C GLY A 29 11.74 5.45 -7.33
N LEU A 30 11.34 6.32 -6.40
CA LEU A 30 12.02 6.47 -5.11
C LEU A 30 11.91 5.19 -4.26
N LEU A 31 10.72 4.61 -4.14
CA LEU A 31 10.50 3.37 -3.40
C LEU A 31 11.27 2.19 -4.02
N ALA A 32 11.30 2.10 -5.35
CA ALA A 32 12.06 1.08 -6.06
C ALA A 32 13.55 1.15 -5.76
N GLN A 33 14.14 2.35 -5.71
CA GLN A 33 15.56 2.53 -5.35
C GLN A 33 15.87 2.10 -3.90
N ILE A 34 14.90 2.25 -3.01
CA ILE A 34 15.02 1.81 -1.61
C ILE A 34 14.93 0.28 -1.54
N CYS A 35 13.94 -0.32 -2.20
CA CYS A 35 13.62 -1.74 -2.06
C CYS A 35 14.50 -2.69 -2.90
N ILE A 36 15.00 -2.23 -4.05
CA ILE A 36 15.74 -3.06 -4.99
C ILE A 36 17.25 -2.86 -4.77
N PRO A 37 18.05 -3.92 -4.63
CA PRO A 37 19.50 -3.78 -4.50
C PRO A 37 20.06 -3.05 -5.73
N PRO A 38 21.05 -2.15 -5.56
CA PRO A 38 21.75 -1.60 -6.70
C PRO A 38 22.34 -2.77 -7.49
N SER A 39 21.96 -2.90 -8.76
CA SER A 39 22.61 -3.86 -9.65
C SER A 39 24.11 -3.60 -9.56
N SER A 40 24.90 -4.62 -9.24
CA SER A 40 26.36 -4.54 -9.28
C SER A 40 26.80 -4.37 -10.74
N SER A 41 26.68 -3.15 -11.26
CA SER A 41 27.08 -2.78 -12.61
C SER A 41 28.07 -1.62 -12.58
N GLN A 42 29.09 -1.75 -11.73
CA GLN A 42 30.42 -1.24 -12.09
C GLN A 42 31.19 -2.33 -12.86
N HIS A 43 30.78 -2.60 -14.10
CA HIS A 43 31.69 -3.24 -15.05
C HIS A 43 31.76 -2.39 -16.32
N LYS A 44 32.97 -1.92 -16.59
CA LYS A 44 33.41 -1.09 -17.72
C LYS A 44 32.62 -1.42 -19.00
N ARG A 45 32.01 -0.39 -19.58
CA ARG A 45 31.47 -0.41 -20.94
C ARG A 45 32.57 -0.85 -21.93
N ARG A 46 32.50 -2.07 -22.44
CA ARG A 46 33.08 -2.47 -23.72
C ARG A 46 31.93 -2.72 -24.71
N PRO A 47 32.01 -2.24 -25.96
CA PRO A 47 30.96 -2.47 -26.93
C PRO A 47 31.25 -3.74 -27.72
N SER A 48 30.38 -4.75 -27.69
CA SER A 48 30.10 -5.63 -28.85
C SER A 48 28.98 -6.64 -28.57
N SER A 49 28.02 -6.65 -29.52
CA SER A 49 27.20 -7.74 -30.05
C SER A 49 26.62 -8.84 -29.14
N SER A 50 25.29 -8.94 -29.23
CA SER A 50 24.44 -10.15 -29.21
C SER A 50 24.67 -11.20 -28.12
N ARG A 51 23.65 -11.39 -27.27
CA ARG A 51 22.96 -12.68 -27.04
C ARG A 51 21.82 -12.49 -26.04
N LEU A 52 20.74 -13.21 -26.31
CA LEU A 52 19.62 -13.49 -25.42
C LEU A 52 20.14 -13.94 -24.04
N SER A 53 19.70 -13.32 -22.96
CA SER A 53 19.95 -13.80 -21.60
C SER A 53 18.82 -13.30 -20.71
N GLY A 54 18.12 -14.26 -20.10
CA GLY A 54 16.94 -14.03 -19.27
C GLY A 54 17.23 -13.11 -18.09
N ASP A 55 16.18 -12.37 -17.70
CA ASP A 55 16.12 -11.56 -16.49
C ASP A 55 16.59 -12.40 -15.29
N THR A 56 17.85 -12.21 -14.91
CA THR A 56 18.33 -12.67 -13.61
C THR A 56 17.83 -11.64 -12.60
N LEU A 57 16.57 -11.77 -12.21
CA LEU A 57 15.98 -10.98 -11.13
C LEU A 57 16.84 -11.21 -9.87
N LEU A 58 17.53 -10.15 -9.43
CA LEU A 58 18.24 -10.18 -8.15
C LEU A 58 17.25 -10.59 -7.06
N PRO A 59 17.65 -11.43 -6.09
CA PRO A 59 16.75 -11.85 -5.03
C PRO A 59 16.23 -10.62 -4.27
N PRO A 60 14.91 -10.53 -4.00
CA PRO A 60 14.32 -9.41 -3.29
C PRO A 60 14.96 -9.27 -1.91
N ARG A 61 15.31 -8.03 -1.51
CA ARG A 61 15.87 -7.75 -0.18
C ARG A 61 14.84 -8.12 0.89
N GLN A 62 15.28 -8.84 1.92
CA GLN A 62 14.45 -9.03 3.10
C GLN A 62 14.25 -7.68 3.80
N LEU A 63 13.04 -7.40 4.27
CA LEU A 63 12.72 -6.14 4.95
C LEU A 63 13.65 -5.87 6.15
N SER A 64 14.10 -6.92 6.85
CA SER A 64 15.08 -6.86 7.94
C SER A 64 16.41 -6.24 7.54
N THR A 65 16.86 -6.46 6.31
CA THR A 65 18.12 -5.90 5.76
C THR A 65 17.97 -4.43 5.36
N LEU A 66 16.74 -4.01 5.07
CA LEU A 66 16.44 -2.64 4.65
C LEU A 66 16.62 -1.64 5.79
N CYS A 67 16.37 -2.05 7.04
CA CYS A 67 16.56 -1.22 8.24
C CYS A 67 17.99 -0.70 8.43
N GLN A 68 18.97 -1.26 7.72
CA GLN A 68 20.37 -0.81 7.76
C GLN A 68 20.72 0.15 6.61
N ASP A 69 19.87 0.24 5.58
CA ASP A 69 20.10 1.09 4.42
C ASP A 69 19.90 2.58 4.79
N PRO A 70 20.90 3.46 4.57
CA PRO A 70 20.77 4.89 4.86
C PRO A 70 19.61 5.56 4.12
N ALA A 71 19.31 5.15 2.89
CA ALA A 71 18.22 5.71 2.11
C ALA A 71 16.85 5.33 2.71
N TYR A 72 16.70 4.09 3.18
CA TYR A 72 15.49 3.66 3.88
C TYR A 72 15.32 4.41 5.20
N ARG A 73 16.38 4.56 6.00
CA ARG A 73 16.31 5.30 7.28
C ARG A 73 15.89 6.75 7.08
N GLU A 74 16.43 7.39 6.05
CA GLU A 74 16.05 8.76 5.71
C GLU A 74 14.61 8.84 5.22
N PHE A 75 14.18 7.91 4.35
CA PHE A 75 12.78 7.80 3.94
C PHE A 75 11.85 7.66 5.15
N PHE A 76 12.15 6.69 6.03
CA PHE A 76 11.39 6.41 7.24
C PHE A 76 11.30 7.66 8.12
N ARG A 77 12.43 8.35 8.37
CA ARG A 77 12.47 9.61 9.13
C ARG A 77 11.56 10.67 8.53
N LEU A 78 11.55 10.82 7.20
CA LEU A 78 10.68 11.78 6.51
C LEU A 78 9.20 11.40 6.65
N GLN A 79 8.86 10.11 6.70
CA GLN A 79 7.47 9.65 6.83
C GLN A 79 6.86 9.94 8.22
N GLU A 80 7.67 10.11 9.26
CA GLU A 80 7.21 10.51 10.61
C GLU A 80 6.66 11.96 10.65
N GLY A 81 7.12 12.81 9.73
CA GLY A 81 6.67 14.20 9.63
C GLY A 81 5.41 14.36 8.78
N PHE A 82 4.56 15.34 9.11
CA PHE A 82 3.36 15.64 8.32
C PHE A 82 3.68 16.14 6.91
N GLU A 83 4.78 16.87 6.74
CA GLU A 83 5.16 17.52 5.48
C GLU A 83 5.52 16.51 4.38
N TRP A 84 6.15 15.39 4.75
CA TRP A 84 6.77 14.45 3.82
C TRP A 84 6.13 13.05 3.85
N ASN A 85 5.07 12.86 4.64
CA ASN A 85 4.34 11.59 4.70
C ASN A 85 3.64 11.32 3.36
N VAL A 86 4.14 10.32 2.65
CA VAL A 86 3.65 9.91 1.33
C VAL A 86 2.26 9.29 1.44
N ALA A 87 1.96 8.53 2.51
CA ALA A 87 0.64 7.90 2.66
C ALA A 87 -0.47 8.95 2.76
N SER A 88 -0.30 9.99 3.58
CA SER A 88 -1.28 11.08 3.70
C SER A 88 -1.46 11.84 2.38
N ARG A 89 -0.36 12.06 1.63
CA ARG A 89 -0.42 12.67 0.31
C ARG A 89 -1.16 11.80 -0.71
N LEU A 90 -0.96 10.49 -0.69
CA LEU A 90 -1.67 9.55 -1.56
C LEU A 90 -3.17 9.50 -1.24
N MET A 91 -3.56 9.58 0.03
CA MET A 91 -4.97 9.69 0.42
C MET A 91 -5.64 10.93 -0.19
N ALA A 92 -4.99 12.10 -0.09
CA ALA A 92 -5.50 13.32 -0.72
C ALA A 92 -5.55 13.23 -2.26
N CYS A 93 -4.60 12.51 -2.86
CA CYS A 93 -4.59 12.24 -4.29
C CYS A 93 -5.75 11.34 -4.72
N LEU A 94 -6.03 10.27 -3.97
CA LEU A 94 -7.16 9.36 -4.21
C LEU A 94 -8.50 10.08 -4.10
N GLU A 95 -8.69 10.93 -3.09
CA GLU A 95 -9.88 11.77 -2.94
C GLU A 95 -10.10 12.67 -4.17
N THR A 96 -9.02 13.30 -4.66
CA THR A 96 -9.09 14.11 -5.88
C THR A 96 -9.45 13.28 -7.10
N LEU A 97 -8.88 12.07 -7.25
CA LEU A 97 -9.11 11.19 -8.40
C LEU A 97 -10.54 10.64 -8.45
N LEU A 98 -11.13 10.32 -7.29
CA LEU A 98 -12.52 9.86 -7.19
C LEU A 98 -13.52 10.96 -7.54
N GLY A 99 -13.18 12.22 -7.25
CA GLY A 99 -14.00 13.38 -7.63
C GLY A 99 -13.91 13.79 -9.12
N MET A 100 -13.09 13.12 -9.93
CA MET A 100 -12.90 13.50 -11.34
C MET A 100 -13.97 12.91 -12.28
N PRO A 101 -14.46 13.68 -13.26
CA PRO A 101 -15.49 13.21 -14.20
C PRO A 101 -15.02 12.12 -15.18
N ASN A 102 -13.70 11.98 -15.39
CA ASN A 102 -13.12 11.04 -16.37
C ASN A 102 -12.75 9.69 -15.74
N ALA A 103 -13.74 8.99 -15.16
CA ALA A 103 -13.57 7.77 -14.37
C ALA A 103 -12.64 6.72 -15.01
N THR A 104 -12.78 6.44 -16.32
CA THR A 104 -11.99 5.39 -17.00
C THR A 104 -10.48 5.68 -17.01
N GLN A 105 -10.07 6.92 -17.26
CA GLN A 105 -8.64 7.29 -17.23
C GLN A 105 -8.10 7.40 -15.80
N SER A 106 -8.96 7.79 -14.86
CA SER A 106 -8.64 7.84 -13.43
C SER A 106 -8.37 6.45 -12.86
N ASN A 107 -9.06 5.40 -13.30
CA ASN A 107 -8.93 4.04 -12.76
C ASN A 107 -7.49 3.51 -12.77
N ALA A 108 -6.75 3.68 -13.88
CA ALA A 108 -5.36 3.23 -13.96
C ALA A 108 -4.43 4.00 -13.00
N ILE A 109 -4.77 5.25 -12.69
CA ILE A 109 -4.01 6.10 -11.79
C ILE A 109 -4.38 5.80 -10.34
N ILE A 110 -5.66 5.53 -10.05
CA ILE A 110 -6.14 5.04 -8.76
C ILE A 110 -5.43 3.74 -8.40
N LEU A 111 -5.35 2.78 -9.33
CA LEU A 111 -4.60 1.53 -9.12
C LEU A 111 -3.14 1.80 -8.73
N SER A 112 -2.44 2.64 -9.50
CA SER A 112 -1.05 3.00 -9.20
C SER A 112 -0.91 3.68 -7.83
N ALA A 113 -1.85 4.56 -7.46
CA ALA A 113 -1.83 5.22 -6.16
C ALA A 113 -2.07 4.21 -5.01
N LEU A 114 -2.97 3.24 -5.19
CA LEU A 114 -3.23 2.17 -4.20
C LEU A 114 -2.06 1.21 -4.06
N ASP A 115 -1.40 0.82 -5.15
CA ASP A 115 -0.17 0.00 -5.13
C ASP A 115 0.94 0.68 -4.33
N ILE A 116 1.19 1.97 -4.62
CA ILE A 116 2.19 2.75 -3.90
C ILE A 116 1.79 2.91 -2.43
N LEU A 117 0.52 3.19 -2.15
CA LEU A 117 0.01 3.35 -0.78
C LEU A 117 0.22 2.06 0.02
N GLN A 118 -0.14 0.90 -0.54
CA GLN A 118 0.12 -0.39 0.09
C GLN A 118 1.61 -0.56 0.43
N GLY A 119 2.49 -0.30 -0.54
CA GLY A 119 3.94 -0.38 -0.35
C GLY A 119 4.45 0.55 0.75
N VAL A 120 3.98 1.79 0.80
CA VAL A 120 4.34 2.76 1.84
C VAL A 120 3.88 2.30 3.22
N LEU A 121 2.68 1.75 3.35
CA LEU A 121 2.17 1.22 4.63
C LEU A 121 2.92 -0.03 5.11
N LEU A 122 3.55 -0.78 4.20
CA LEU A 122 4.45 -1.88 4.54
C LEU A 122 5.83 -1.36 4.96
N LEU A 123 6.36 -0.35 4.28
CA LEU A 123 7.67 0.24 4.57
C LEU A 123 7.68 1.12 5.82
N HIS A 124 6.56 1.78 6.12
CA HIS A 124 6.37 2.67 7.25
C HIS A 124 5.09 2.29 8.03
N PRO A 125 5.15 1.26 8.91
CA PRO A 125 4.01 0.84 9.72
C PRO A 125 3.31 1.95 10.52
N PRO A 126 3.99 2.98 11.05
CA PRO A 126 3.31 4.08 11.75
C PRO A 126 2.28 4.81 10.89
N SER A 127 2.44 4.85 9.55
CA SER A 127 1.44 5.45 8.64
C SER A 127 0.09 4.74 8.65
N ARG A 128 0.00 3.50 9.14
CA ARG A 128 -1.28 2.78 9.29
C ARG A 128 -2.22 3.44 10.30
N ALA A 129 -1.68 4.22 11.24
CA ALA A 129 -2.46 5.00 12.20
C ALA A 129 -3.29 6.12 11.54
N LEU A 130 -2.98 6.50 10.29
CA LEU A 130 -3.78 7.47 9.54
C LEU A 130 -5.23 7.01 9.37
N PHE A 131 -5.47 5.70 9.31
CA PHE A 131 -6.80 5.09 9.12
C PHE A 131 -7.64 5.01 10.40
N ARG A 132 -7.12 5.52 11.53
CA ARG A 132 -7.97 5.84 12.71
C ARG A 132 -8.95 6.98 12.39
N ARG A 133 -8.63 7.82 11.41
CA ARG A 133 -9.47 8.93 10.96
C ARG A 133 -10.57 8.38 10.06
N GLU A 134 -11.81 8.67 10.43
CA GLU A 134 -12.99 8.21 9.66
C GLU A 134 -12.92 8.64 8.20
N SER A 135 -12.55 9.90 7.90
CA SER A 135 -12.44 10.40 6.53
C SER A 135 -11.51 9.57 5.62
N TYR A 136 -10.45 8.98 6.19
CA TYR A 136 -9.50 8.16 5.41
C TYR A 136 -9.97 6.71 5.29
N MET A 137 -10.66 6.20 6.31
CA MET A 137 -11.29 4.88 6.25
C MET A 137 -12.45 4.88 5.27
N ASP A 138 -13.30 5.92 5.31
CA ASP A 138 -14.42 6.14 4.38
C ASP A 138 -13.95 6.05 2.93
N LEU A 139 -12.88 6.76 2.60
CA LEU A 139 -12.29 6.74 1.27
C LEU A 139 -11.89 5.34 0.79
N LEU A 140 -11.36 4.49 1.70
CA LEU A 140 -11.04 3.10 1.36
C LEU A 140 -12.31 2.26 1.16
N LEU A 141 -13.36 2.51 1.93
CA LEU A 141 -14.65 1.82 1.79
C LEU A 141 -15.38 2.24 0.52
N ASP A 142 -15.31 3.51 0.12
CA ASP A 142 -15.87 4.03 -1.13
C ASP A 142 -15.23 3.37 -2.35
N LEU A 143 -13.93 3.07 -2.29
CA LEU A 143 -13.23 2.33 -3.35
C LEU A 143 -13.74 0.89 -3.54
N LEU A 144 -14.49 0.35 -2.56
CA LEU A 144 -15.14 -0.95 -2.65
C LEU A 144 -16.55 -0.90 -3.28
N ASP A 145 -17.06 0.29 -3.60
CA ASP A 145 -18.37 0.44 -4.23
C ASP A 145 -18.47 -0.38 -5.53
N ALA A 146 -19.67 -0.91 -5.83
CA ALA A 146 -19.93 -1.77 -6.97
C ALA A 146 -19.74 -1.06 -8.34
N ALA A 147 -19.75 0.28 -8.37
CA ALA A 147 -19.46 1.08 -9.55
C ALA A 147 -17.97 1.08 -9.92
N ASN A 148 -17.08 0.79 -8.96
CA ASN A 148 -15.65 0.74 -9.22
C ASN A 148 -15.24 -0.57 -9.92
N PRO A 149 -14.23 -0.54 -10.81
CA PRO A 149 -13.75 -1.74 -11.48
C PRO A 149 -13.27 -2.81 -10.49
N PRO A 150 -13.44 -4.11 -10.79
CA PRO A 150 -12.99 -5.20 -9.91
C PRO A 150 -11.52 -5.12 -9.50
N VAL A 151 -10.65 -4.67 -10.40
CA VAL A 151 -9.21 -4.49 -10.11
C VAL A 151 -8.96 -3.42 -9.03
N VAL A 152 -9.74 -2.34 -9.02
CA VAL A 152 -9.65 -1.28 -8.01
C VAL A 152 -10.15 -1.81 -6.67
N GLN A 153 -11.28 -2.51 -6.66
CA GLN A 153 -11.83 -3.14 -5.46
C GLN A 153 -10.84 -4.15 -4.84
N SER A 154 -10.26 -5.02 -5.66
CA SER A 154 -9.23 -5.99 -5.22
C SER A 154 -8.01 -5.30 -4.59
N GLN A 155 -7.53 -4.22 -5.21
CA GLN A 155 -6.36 -3.51 -4.69
C GLN A 155 -6.70 -2.69 -3.43
N ALA A 156 -7.89 -2.09 -3.36
CA ALA A 156 -8.39 -1.42 -2.16
C ALA A 156 -8.53 -2.40 -0.97
N LEU A 157 -8.99 -3.63 -1.20
CA LEU A 157 -9.01 -4.68 -0.17
C LEU A 157 -7.60 -4.99 0.36
N LEU A 158 -6.59 -5.04 -0.51
CA LEU A 158 -5.20 -5.27 -0.08
C LEU A 158 -4.62 -4.09 0.72
N VAL A 159 -4.95 -2.85 0.33
CA VAL A 159 -4.62 -1.66 1.12
C VAL A 159 -5.32 -1.71 2.47
N LEU A 160 -6.60 -2.09 2.51
CA LEU A 160 -7.37 -2.21 3.74
C LEU A 160 -6.76 -3.26 4.69
N VAL A 161 -6.41 -4.47 4.22
CA VAL A 161 -5.67 -5.45 5.03
C VAL A 161 -4.41 -4.84 5.62
N THR A 162 -3.63 -4.13 4.79
CA THR A 162 -2.36 -3.52 5.20
C THR A 162 -2.57 -2.40 6.23
N ALA A 163 -3.64 -1.60 6.09
CA ALA A 163 -4.01 -0.53 6.99
C ALA A 163 -4.46 -1.04 8.37
N LEU A 164 -5.09 -2.22 8.43
CA LEU A 164 -5.56 -2.84 9.68
C LEU A 164 -4.48 -3.70 10.35
N LEU A 165 -3.46 -4.13 9.60
CA LEU A 165 -2.43 -5.05 10.09
C LEU A 165 -1.70 -4.50 11.33
N ALA A 166 -1.83 -5.24 12.44
CA ALA A 166 -1.28 -4.90 13.75
C ALA A 166 -1.68 -3.50 14.26
N THR A 167 -2.85 -3.00 13.83
CA THR A 167 -3.36 -1.67 14.20
C THR A 167 -4.81 -1.77 14.69
N PRO A 168 -5.03 -2.19 15.96
CA PRO A 168 -6.37 -2.38 16.51
C PRO A 168 -7.25 -1.14 16.43
N GLU A 169 -6.71 0.07 16.64
CA GLU A 169 -7.51 1.30 16.59
C GLU A 169 -8.07 1.57 15.19
N SER A 170 -7.30 1.33 14.12
CA SER A 170 -7.81 1.41 12.74
C SER A 170 -8.88 0.35 12.49
N THR A 171 -8.75 -0.83 13.11
CA THR A 171 -9.77 -1.89 13.05
C THR A 171 -11.07 -1.46 13.73
N ARG A 172 -10.98 -0.79 14.89
CA ARG A 172 -12.17 -0.20 15.55
C ARG A 172 -12.82 0.90 14.72
N THR A 173 -12.05 1.74 14.04
CA THR A 173 -12.62 2.73 13.10
C THR A 173 -13.33 2.05 11.93
N PHE A 174 -12.72 1.03 11.33
CA PHE A 174 -13.35 0.23 10.27
C PHE A 174 -14.69 -0.39 10.73
N GLU A 175 -14.72 -0.99 11.93
CA GLU A 175 -15.94 -1.57 12.50
C GLU A 175 -17.02 -0.53 12.77
N LYS A 176 -16.62 0.63 13.34
CA LYS A 176 -17.54 1.74 13.62
C LYS A 176 -18.19 2.30 12.35
N MET A 177 -17.49 2.23 11.22
CA MET A 177 -17.96 2.70 9.92
C MET A 177 -18.69 1.61 9.12
N ASP A 178 -19.24 0.60 9.80
CA ASP A 178 -19.94 -0.53 9.18
C ASP A 178 -19.10 -1.25 8.11
N GLY A 179 -17.77 -1.21 8.23
CA GLY A 179 -16.86 -1.78 7.24
C GLY A 179 -17.11 -3.28 7.00
N LEU A 180 -17.46 -4.04 8.04
CA LEU A 180 -17.85 -5.45 7.89
C LEU A 180 -19.12 -5.64 7.07
N LEU A 181 -20.10 -4.73 7.22
CA LEU A 181 -21.32 -4.75 6.41
C LEU A 181 -20.99 -4.47 4.94
N THR A 182 -20.09 -3.52 4.67
CA THR A 182 -19.59 -3.23 3.31
C THR A 182 -18.92 -4.47 2.70
N ILE A 183 -18.01 -5.13 3.43
CA ILE A 183 -17.33 -6.35 2.99
C ILE A 183 -18.33 -7.50 2.74
N ALA A 184 -19.27 -7.72 3.66
CA ALA A 184 -20.28 -8.76 3.53
C ALA A 184 -21.22 -8.50 2.34
N SER A 185 -21.58 -7.24 2.11
CA SER A 185 -22.42 -6.82 0.97
C SER A 185 -21.68 -7.03 -0.36
N LEU A 186 -20.40 -6.64 -0.42
CA LEU A 186 -19.54 -6.90 -1.57
C LEU A 186 -19.43 -8.40 -1.87
N PHE A 187 -19.27 -9.25 -0.85
CA PHE A 187 -19.22 -10.72 -1.06
C PHE A 187 -20.54 -11.30 -1.55
N LYS A 188 -21.66 -10.89 -0.94
CA LYS A 188 -23.00 -11.41 -1.22
C LYS A 188 -23.52 -10.98 -2.59
N SER A 189 -23.12 -9.81 -3.08
CA SER A 189 -23.59 -9.30 -4.36
C SER A 189 -23.30 -10.27 -5.50
N ARG A 190 -24.29 -10.42 -6.40
CA ARG A 190 -24.17 -11.25 -7.61
C ARG A 190 -23.34 -10.58 -8.70
N SER A 191 -23.21 -9.25 -8.67
CA SER A 191 -22.41 -8.49 -9.63
C SER A 191 -20.90 -8.52 -9.33
N THR A 192 -20.52 -8.84 -8.09
CA THR A 192 -19.12 -8.92 -7.69
C THR A 192 -18.40 -10.04 -8.41
N SER A 193 -17.24 -9.72 -9.01
CA SER A 193 -16.43 -10.69 -9.74
C SER A 193 -15.90 -11.80 -8.83
N ARG A 194 -15.59 -12.97 -9.40
CA ARG A 194 -15.00 -14.08 -8.65
C ARG A 194 -13.67 -13.70 -7.99
N GLU A 195 -12.87 -12.88 -8.66
CA GLU A 195 -11.58 -12.40 -8.17
C GLU A 195 -11.74 -11.55 -6.91
N VAL A 196 -12.67 -10.59 -6.93
CA VAL A 196 -12.96 -9.74 -5.77
C VAL A 196 -13.52 -10.57 -4.62
N LYS A 197 -14.38 -11.56 -4.90
CA LYS A 197 -14.88 -12.47 -3.86
C LYS A 197 -13.75 -13.27 -3.19
N LEU A 198 -12.74 -13.68 -3.96
CA LEU A 198 -11.57 -14.35 -3.40
C LEU A 198 -10.78 -13.41 -2.49
N LYS A 199 -10.59 -12.14 -2.91
CA LYS A 199 -9.97 -11.12 -2.05
C LYS A 199 -10.77 -10.79 -0.80
N VAL A 200 -12.10 -10.80 -0.87
CA VAL A 200 -12.94 -10.67 0.33
C VAL A 200 -12.73 -11.85 1.27
N VAL A 201 -12.63 -13.08 0.77
CA VAL A 201 -12.34 -14.25 1.62
C VAL A 201 -10.95 -14.13 2.27
N GLU A 202 -9.92 -13.68 1.54
CA GLU A 202 -8.60 -13.40 2.10
C GLU A 202 -8.66 -12.34 3.21
N PHE A 203 -9.42 -11.26 2.98
CA PHE A 203 -9.66 -10.21 3.99
C PHE A 203 -10.34 -10.79 5.23
N LEU A 204 -11.41 -11.57 5.07
CA LEU A 204 -12.14 -12.17 6.18
C LEU A 204 -11.28 -13.16 6.97
N TYR A 205 -10.45 -13.93 6.28
CA TYR A 205 -9.47 -14.80 6.93
C TYR A 205 -8.52 -13.99 7.81
N PHE A 206 -7.93 -12.92 7.26
CA PHE A 206 -7.09 -11.99 8.02
C PHE A 206 -7.82 -11.35 9.21
N TYR A 207 -9.03 -10.82 8.99
CA TYR A 207 -9.80 -10.11 10.01
C TYR A 207 -10.18 -11.02 11.20
N LEU A 208 -10.42 -12.30 10.95
CA LEU A 208 -10.75 -13.28 11.98
C LEU A 208 -9.52 -13.85 12.70
N MET A 209 -8.29 -13.52 12.27
CA MET A 209 -7.09 -13.90 13.01
C MET A 209 -6.96 -13.09 14.31
N PRO A 210 -6.35 -13.65 15.37
CA PRO A 210 -6.09 -12.91 16.60
C PRO A 210 -5.28 -11.63 16.35
N GLU A 211 -5.71 -10.51 16.93
CA GLU A 211 -5.04 -9.20 16.80
C GLU A 211 -3.61 -9.19 17.38
N SER A 212 -3.31 -10.11 18.30
CA SER A 212 -1.98 -10.31 18.90
C SER A 212 -1.66 -11.80 18.94
N PRO A 213 -0.40 -12.21 18.68
CA PRO A 213 -0.01 -13.61 18.85
C PRO A 213 -0.24 -14.03 20.30
N SER A 214 -1.03 -15.07 20.50
CA SER A 214 -1.38 -15.56 21.83
C SER A 214 -0.10 -16.02 22.55
N ALA A 215 0.29 -15.34 23.63
CA ALA A 215 1.47 -15.68 24.44
C ALA A 215 1.33 -16.98 25.26
N ASN A 216 0.34 -17.83 24.97
CA ASN A 216 0.05 -19.05 25.71
C ASN A 216 0.56 -20.30 24.98
N SER A 217 1.87 -20.49 25.02
CA SER A 217 2.48 -21.83 24.93
C SER A 217 3.83 -21.91 25.66
N SER A 218 4.03 -21.11 26.72
CA SER A 218 4.98 -21.46 27.77
C SER A 218 4.43 -22.67 28.54
N SER A 219 4.89 -23.85 28.13
CA SER A 219 4.71 -25.11 28.81
C SER A 219 5.16 -25.02 30.27
N ALA A 220 4.21 -24.76 31.17
CA ALA A 220 4.34 -25.09 32.57
C ALA A 220 4.39 -26.62 32.71
N GLY A 221 5.57 -27.20 32.48
CA GLY A 221 5.87 -28.58 32.83
C GLY A 221 5.90 -28.72 34.36
N PRO A 222 5.22 -29.71 34.97
CA PRO A 222 5.20 -29.86 36.41
C PRO A 222 6.59 -30.30 36.91
N GLN A 223 7.21 -29.48 37.78
CA GLN A 223 8.33 -29.92 38.60
C GLN A 223 7.83 -30.99 39.57
N LYS A 224 8.24 -32.25 39.34
CA LYS A 224 8.09 -33.33 40.32
C LYS A 224 9.06 -33.08 41.48
N LYS A 225 8.50 -33.18 42.69
CA LYS A 225 9.22 -33.24 43.97
C LYS A 225 10.11 -34.46 44.06
#